data_AF-A0A9N9YQM6-F1
#
_entry.id   AF-A0A9N9YQM6-F1
#
_cell.length_a   1.000
_cell.length_b   1.000
_cell.length_c   1.000
_cell.angle_alpha   90.00
_cell.angle_beta   90.00
_cell.angle_gamma   90.00
#
_symmetry.space_group_name_H-M   'P 1'
#
loop_
_entity.id
_entity.type
_entity.pdbx_description
1 polymer ?
#
loop_
_entity_poly.entity_id
_entity_poly.type
_entity_poly.pdbx_seq_one_letter_code
_entity_poly.pdbx_strand_id
1 'polypeptide(L)'
;MERVHELVNSARDFIHEHRPFNGGTDDETKEEPGPAQSGLTDLFPLDENAYPENPKFDNRFNGGTLYMTMRPVTGLERLATWQAEMEFYVKDMESLMLNGLHWSEANVEKAGGCIMVPSDNMPNLPRSLGWLFGRRYLLKDLGDDPKWRAALWIYGRTCAELLQLKLDDLSVELVRRAKAIAPGMGEVYKFDLAREDGYNTNELYGRRPLEGWWPWPKENQLKPLEFNCAAIIDDSSSNVAAL
;
A
#
# COMPACT_ATOMS: atom_id res chain seq x y z
N MET A 1 17.04 5.96 23.18
CA MET A 1 16.18 4.82 23.57
C MET A 1 15.20 5.18 24.67
N GLU A 2 15.55 6.01 25.66
CA GLU A 2 14.64 6.51 26.71
C GLU A 2 13.33 7.11 26.18
N ARG A 3 13.40 8.00 25.18
CA ARG A 3 12.19 8.63 24.59
C ARG A 3 11.20 7.67 23.92
N VAL A 4 11.68 6.53 23.41
CA VAL A 4 10.78 5.52 22.81
C VAL A 4 10.06 4.75 23.91
N HIS A 5 10.71 4.51 25.05
CA HIS A 5 10.07 3.91 26.22
C HIS A 5 9.00 4.81 26.82
N GLU A 6 9.26 6.12 26.94
CA GLU A 6 8.25 7.09 27.40
C GLU A 6 7.03 7.14 26.47
N LEU A 7 7.24 7.11 25.15
CA LEU A 7 6.15 7.12 24.17
C LEU A 7 5.31 5.84 24.22
N VAL A 8 5.95 4.68 24.40
CA VAL A 8 5.28 3.38 24.55
C VAL A 8 4.47 3.34 25.85
N ASN A 9 4.98 3.92 26.93
CA ASN A 9 4.27 3.98 28.21
C ASN A 9 3.07 4.93 28.16
N SER A 10 3.23 6.12 27.57
CA SER A 10 2.13 7.08 27.41
C SER A 10 0.99 6.53 26.52
N ALA A 11 1.32 5.83 25.43
CA ALA A 11 0.33 5.17 24.58
C ALA A 11 -0.35 3.97 25.28
N ARG A 12 0.36 3.28 26.18
CA ARG A 12 -0.17 2.13 26.94
C ARG A 12 -1.19 2.58 27.99
N ASP A 13 -0.92 3.70 28.67
CA ASP A 13 -1.82 4.24 29.70
C ASP A 13 -3.14 4.73 29.09
N PHE A 14 -3.07 5.36 27.91
CA PHE A 14 -4.25 5.79 27.13
C PHE A 14 -5.20 4.63 26.77
N ILE A 15 -4.66 3.45 26.47
CA ILE A 15 -5.44 2.25 26.09
C ILE A 15 -6.10 1.60 27.32
N HIS A 16 -5.49 1.70 28.50
CA HIS A 16 -6.04 1.12 29.72
C HIS A 16 -7.24 1.90 30.28
N GLU A 17 -7.34 3.20 30.03
CA GLU A 17 -8.46 4.04 30.48
C GLU A 17 -9.74 3.89 29.63
N HIS A 18 -9.64 3.38 28.40
CA HIS A 18 -10.78 3.35 27.46
C HIS A 18 -11.36 1.95 27.20
N ARG A 19 -11.28 1.01 28.16
CA ARG A 19 -12.10 -0.21 28.08
C ARG A 19 -13.58 0.18 28.26
N PRO A 20 -14.50 -0.28 27.39
CA PRO A 20 -15.93 -0.05 27.59
C PRO A 20 -16.39 -0.79 28.86
N PHE A 21 -16.71 -0.02 29.91
CA PHE A 21 -17.32 -0.53 31.12
C PHE A 21 -18.81 -0.74 30.86
N ASN A 22 -19.22 -2.00 30.71
CA ASN A 22 -20.63 -2.37 30.70
C ASN A 22 -21.10 -2.51 32.15
N GLY A 23 -21.85 -1.52 32.63
CA GLY A 23 -22.49 -1.59 33.95
C GLY A 23 -23.11 -0.25 34.32
N GLY A 24 -24.42 -0.13 34.14
CA GLY A 24 -25.17 1.03 34.61
C GLY A 24 -25.29 1.05 36.13
N THR A 25 -25.30 2.24 36.70
CA THR A 25 -26.29 2.71 37.67
C THR A 25 -26.03 4.20 37.91
N ASP A 26 -27.13 4.94 38.00
CA ASP A 26 -27.17 6.38 38.13
C ASP A 26 -26.53 6.83 39.45
N ASP A 27 -25.47 7.64 39.38
CA ASP A 27 -25.01 8.42 40.53
C ASP A 27 -24.27 9.70 40.07
N GLU A 28 -24.71 10.84 40.58
CA GLU A 28 -24.15 12.17 40.33
C GLU A 28 -22.73 12.24 40.91
N THR A 29 -21.72 12.02 40.07
CA THR A 29 -20.32 12.24 40.45
C THR A 29 -19.72 13.40 39.68
N LYS A 30 -19.16 14.34 40.45
CA LYS A 30 -18.38 15.50 40.00
C LYS A 30 -17.35 15.08 38.95
N GLU A 31 -17.39 15.74 37.80
CA GLU A 31 -16.37 15.65 36.75
C GLU A 31 -15.00 16.03 37.35
N GLU A 32 -14.13 15.03 37.53
CA GLU A 32 -12.69 15.29 37.63
C GLU A 32 -12.14 15.59 36.24
N PRO A 33 -11.23 16.58 36.11
CA PRO A 33 -10.60 16.88 34.83
C PRO A 33 -9.79 15.68 34.36
N GLY A 34 -10.20 15.08 33.23
CA GLY A 34 -9.49 13.95 32.61
C GLY A 34 -8.02 14.26 32.34
N PRO A 35 -7.16 13.23 32.28
CA PRO A 35 -5.72 13.40 32.11
C PRO A 35 -5.42 14.19 30.83
N ALA A 36 -4.57 15.21 30.99
CA ALA A 36 -4.21 16.14 29.93
C ALA A 36 -3.60 15.41 28.73
N GLN A 37 -4.22 15.57 27.55
CA GLN A 37 -3.71 15.13 26.25
C GLN A 37 -2.39 15.83 25.83
N SER A 38 -1.77 16.62 26.70
CA SER A 38 -0.76 17.62 26.34
C SER A 38 0.64 17.06 26.08
N GLY A 39 0.88 15.76 26.25
CA GLY A 39 2.22 15.17 26.08
C GLY A 39 2.59 14.77 24.65
N LEU A 40 1.60 14.49 23.79
CA LEU A 40 1.84 14.00 22.43
C LEU A 40 1.96 15.13 21.39
N THR A 41 1.30 16.27 21.62
CA THR A 41 1.31 17.44 20.73
C THR A 41 2.67 18.17 20.70
N ASP A 42 3.46 18.10 21.77
CA ASP A 42 4.75 18.80 21.83
C ASP A 42 5.89 18.06 21.10
N LEU A 43 5.72 16.76 20.82
CA LEU A 43 6.75 15.93 20.17
C LEU A 43 6.65 15.95 18.64
N PHE A 44 5.48 16.29 18.12
CA PHE A 44 5.22 16.50 16.70
C PHE A 44 4.34 17.74 16.61
N PRO A 45 4.88 18.95 16.34
CA PRO A 45 4.03 20.09 16.07
C PRO A 45 3.14 19.72 14.88
N LEU A 46 1.90 19.36 15.19
CA LEU A 46 0.84 19.09 14.23
C LEU A 46 0.48 20.44 13.65
N ASP A 47 1.19 20.86 12.60
CA ASP A 47 0.66 21.90 11.76
C ASP A 47 -0.49 21.29 10.97
N GLU A 48 -1.70 21.42 11.54
CA GLU A 48 -2.96 20.99 10.92
C GLU A 48 -3.20 21.66 9.55
N ASN A 49 -2.48 22.74 9.24
CA ASN A 49 -2.50 23.40 7.93
C ASN A 49 -1.36 22.92 7.01
N ALA A 50 -0.35 22.20 7.53
CA ALA A 50 0.71 21.59 6.74
C ALA A 50 0.33 20.19 6.24
N TYR A 51 -0.93 19.96 5.87
CA TYR A 51 -1.20 18.88 4.94
C TYR A 51 -0.64 19.32 3.59
N PRO A 52 0.50 18.77 3.12
CA PRO A 52 0.92 19.04 1.76
C PRO A 52 -0.24 18.65 0.87
N GLU A 53 -0.64 19.60 0.01
CA GLU A 53 -1.74 19.44 -0.93
C GLU A 53 -1.64 18.05 -1.54
N ASN A 54 -2.78 17.36 -1.62
CA ASN A 54 -2.83 16.05 -2.22
C ASN A 54 -2.14 16.14 -3.59
N PRO A 55 -1.10 15.34 -3.89
CA PRO A 55 -0.33 15.45 -5.14
C PRO A 55 -1.16 15.33 -6.43
N LYS A 56 -2.46 15.05 -6.30
CA LYS A 56 -3.51 14.97 -7.33
C LYS A 56 -3.62 16.14 -8.32
N PHE A 57 -2.88 17.24 -8.18
CA PHE A 57 -3.02 18.41 -9.06
C PHE A 57 -1.80 18.78 -9.91
N ASP A 58 -0.76 17.94 -9.98
CA ASP A 58 0.29 18.13 -10.98
C ASP A 58 -0.11 17.45 -12.30
N ASN A 59 -0.65 18.24 -13.24
CA ASN A 59 -1.08 17.80 -14.57
C ASN A 59 0.01 17.06 -15.36
N ARG A 60 1.29 17.15 -14.95
CA ARG A 60 2.40 16.40 -15.56
C ARG A 60 2.34 14.89 -15.30
N PHE A 61 1.57 14.44 -14.31
CA PHE A 61 1.40 13.02 -13.95
C PHE A 61 0.00 12.51 -14.31
N ASN A 62 -0.49 12.91 -15.49
CA ASN A 62 -1.79 12.50 -16.00
C ASN A 62 -1.75 11.19 -16.79
N GLY A 63 -0.61 10.48 -16.86
CA GLY A 63 -0.43 9.24 -17.61
C GLY A 63 -0.97 7.98 -16.93
N GLY A 64 -1.51 8.11 -15.72
CA GLY A 64 -2.22 7.04 -15.03
C GLY A 64 -2.05 7.07 -13.52
N THR A 65 -2.75 6.16 -12.86
CA THR A 65 -2.65 5.97 -11.41
C THR A 65 -2.44 4.50 -11.09
N LEU A 66 -1.55 4.21 -10.16
CA LEU A 66 -1.29 2.87 -9.65
C LEU A 66 -1.54 2.85 -8.15
N TYR A 67 -2.38 1.93 -7.71
CA TYR A 67 -2.72 1.73 -6.32
C TYR A 67 -2.14 0.40 -5.86
N MET A 68 -1.52 0.37 -4.68
CA MET A 68 -1.04 -0.85 -4.03
C MET A 68 -1.48 -0.89 -2.57
N THR A 69 -1.80 -2.08 -2.08
CA THR A 69 -2.00 -2.33 -0.66
C THR A 69 -1.02 -3.40 -0.19
N MET A 70 -0.39 -3.17 0.96
CA MET A 70 0.62 -4.06 1.55
C MET A 70 0.23 -4.40 2.98
N ARG A 71 0.44 -5.66 3.37
CA ARG A 71 0.14 -6.15 4.73
C ARG A 71 1.07 -7.32 5.10
N PRO A 72 1.42 -7.50 6.38
CA PRO A 72 2.21 -8.64 6.82
C PRO A 72 1.53 -9.98 6.50
N VAL A 73 2.33 -11.04 6.37
CA VAL A 73 1.83 -12.41 6.15
C VAL A 73 1.53 -13.08 7.48
N THR A 74 0.34 -12.82 8.02
CA THR A 74 -0.09 -13.36 9.32
C THR A 74 -1.05 -14.56 9.20
N GLY A 75 -1.41 -14.98 7.98
CA GLY A 75 -2.40 -16.04 7.72
C GLY A 75 -3.86 -15.67 8.08
N LEU A 76 -4.05 -14.64 8.91
CA LEU A 76 -5.35 -14.12 9.34
C LEU A 76 -5.34 -12.59 9.19
N GLU A 77 -6.22 -12.07 8.33
CA GLU A 77 -6.29 -10.63 8.02
C GLU A 77 -6.48 -9.75 9.27
N ARG A 78 -7.24 -10.25 10.26
CA ARG A 78 -7.52 -9.53 11.51
C ARG A 78 -6.32 -9.42 12.45
N LEU A 79 -5.24 -10.17 12.21
CA LEU A 79 -4.03 -10.17 13.02
C LEU A 79 -2.93 -9.27 12.46
N ALA A 80 -3.14 -8.64 11.30
CA ALA A 80 -2.20 -7.65 10.81
C ALA A 80 -2.08 -6.52 11.85
N THR A 81 -0.85 -6.21 12.27
CA THR A 81 -0.53 -5.11 13.19
C THR A 81 -0.45 -3.78 12.46
N TRP A 82 -0.24 -3.82 11.15
CA TRP A 82 -0.22 -2.64 10.28
C TRP A 82 -0.74 -2.97 8.87
N GLN A 83 -1.08 -1.93 8.13
CA GLN A 83 -1.40 -1.96 6.70
C GLN A 83 -0.76 -0.75 6.03
N ALA A 84 -0.22 -0.93 4.84
CA ALA A 84 0.21 0.20 4.00
C ALA A 84 -0.64 0.30 2.72
N GLU A 85 -0.88 1.52 2.28
CA GLU A 85 -1.54 1.87 1.03
C GLU A 85 -0.64 2.84 0.28
N MET A 86 -0.44 2.60 -1.00
CA MET A 86 0.42 3.42 -1.84
C MET A 86 -0.35 3.83 -3.10
N GLU A 87 -0.36 5.12 -3.39
CA GLU A 87 -0.97 5.69 -4.59
C GLU A 87 0.12 6.41 -5.39
N PHE A 88 0.40 5.91 -6.58
CA PHE A 88 1.34 6.49 -7.54
C PHE A 88 0.58 7.28 -8.62
N TYR A 89 1.08 8.46 -8.94
CA TYR A 89 0.71 9.24 -10.12
C TYR A 89 1.85 9.13 -11.13
N VAL A 90 1.53 8.69 -12.33
CA VAL A 90 2.52 8.26 -13.33
C VAL A 90 2.40 9.14 -14.56
N LYS A 91 3.54 9.55 -15.12
CA LYS A 91 3.60 10.34 -16.36
C LYS A 91 3.32 9.51 -17.61
N ASP A 92 3.76 8.25 -17.60
CA ASP A 92 3.59 7.27 -18.67
C ASP A 92 3.53 5.85 -18.07
N MET A 93 2.33 5.26 -18.05
CA MET A 93 2.10 3.94 -17.45
C MET A 93 2.78 2.80 -18.22
N GLU A 94 2.79 2.87 -19.56
CA GLU A 94 3.42 1.85 -20.40
C GLU A 94 4.93 1.81 -20.13
N SER A 95 5.59 2.98 -20.19
CA SER A 95 7.01 3.08 -19.89
C SER A 95 7.35 2.63 -18.46
N LEU A 96 6.52 2.93 -17.46
CA LEU A 96 6.75 2.51 -16.08
C LEU A 96 6.64 0.98 -15.90
N MET A 97 5.63 0.37 -16.54
CA MET A 97 5.49 -1.09 -16.52
C MET A 97 6.64 -1.76 -17.26
N LEU A 98 7.05 -1.21 -18.41
CA LEU A 98 8.14 -1.77 -19.21
C LEU A 98 9.51 -1.71 -18.52
N ASN A 99 9.84 -0.59 -17.88
CA ASN A 99 11.16 -0.33 -17.29
C ASN A 99 11.25 -0.73 -15.81
N GLY A 100 10.15 -1.15 -15.19
CA GLY A 100 10.09 -1.52 -13.78
C GLY A 100 9.75 -0.34 -12.85
N LEU A 101 9.10 -0.68 -11.74
CA LEU A 101 8.78 0.28 -10.68
C LEU A 101 9.76 0.09 -9.53
N HIS A 102 10.70 1.01 -9.35
CA HIS A 102 11.71 0.92 -8.29
C HIS A 102 11.58 2.12 -7.35
N TRP A 103 11.43 1.84 -6.06
CA TRP A 103 11.50 2.87 -5.03
C TRP A 103 12.14 2.30 -3.75
N SER A 104 12.72 3.18 -2.95
CA SER A 104 13.31 2.92 -1.63
C SER A 104 13.14 4.14 -0.72
N GLU A 105 13.70 4.10 0.50
CA GLU A 105 13.71 5.26 1.40
C GLU A 105 14.37 6.51 0.78
N ALA A 106 15.30 6.33 -0.17
CA ALA A 106 15.93 7.44 -0.88
C ALA A 106 14.92 8.29 -1.68
N ASN A 107 13.79 7.73 -2.09
CA ASN A 107 12.72 8.43 -2.81
C ASN A 107 11.84 9.31 -1.90
N VAL A 108 11.97 9.20 -0.58
CA VAL A 108 11.13 9.92 0.38
C VAL A 108 11.51 11.40 0.42
N GLU A 109 10.53 12.27 0.21
CA GLU A 109 10.71 13.71 0.38
C GLU A 109 10.82 14.02 1.87
N LYS A 110 12.02 14.42 2.33
CA LYS A 110 12.32 14.67 3.75
C LYS A 110 11.35 15.65 4.43
N ALA A 111 10.79 16.59 3.66
CA ALA A 111 9.85 17.60 4.15
C ALA A 111 8.37 17.13 4.15
N GLY A 112 8.06 15.97 3.57
CA GLY A 112 6.69 15.51 3.32
C GLY A 112 6.19 14.40 4.24
N GLY A 113 7.00 13.96 5.21
CA GLY A 113 6.60 12.91 6.16
C GLY A 113 5.85 13.49 7.36
N CYS A 114 4.62 13.02 7.62
CA CYS A 114 3.87 13.38 8.83
C CYS A 114 3.28 12.14 9.52
N ILE A 115 3.24 12.16 10.85
CA ILE A 115 2.46 11.20 11.64
C ILE A 115 1.05 11.78 11.76
N MET A 116 0.07 11.02 11.29
CA MET A 116 -1.34 11.33 11.46
C MET A 116 -1.83 10.66 12.74
N VAL A 117 -2.01 11.48 13.77
CA VAL A 117 -2.70 11.12 15.03
C VAL A 117 -4.20 10.86 14.71
N PRO A 118 -4.97 10.12 15.54
CA PRO A 118 -6.33 9.69 15.20
C PRO A 118 -7.23 10.91 14.95
N SER A 119 -7.35 11.30 13.68
CA SER A 119 -8.07 12.48 13.24
C SER A 119 -9.17 12.05 12.29
N ASP A 120 -10.21 12.87 12.21
CA ASP A 120 -11.32 12.77 11.27
C ASP A 120 -10.91 12.76 9.79
N ASN A 121 -9.62 12.97 9.52
CA ASN A 121 -9.01 12.92 8.21
C ASN A 121 -8.51 11.52 7.78
N MET A 122 -8.63 10.48 8.62
CA MET A 122 -8.36 9.12 8.19
C MET A 122 -9.47 8.63 7.24
N PRO A 123 -9.17 7.94 6.13
CA PRO A 123 -10.21 7.38 5.28
C PRO A 123 -11.13 6.43 6.07
N ASN A 124 -12.44 6.47 5.78
CA ASN A 124 -13.45 5.70 6.51
C ASN A 124 -13.17 4.19 6.55
N LEU A 125 -12.61 3.64 5.46
CA LEU A 125 -12.33 2.21 5.36
C LEU A 125 -11.28 1.77 6.40
N PRO A 126 -10.07 2.35 6.45
CA PRO A 126 -9.12 2.08 7.53
C PRO A 126 -9.70 2.22 8.95
N ARG A 127 -10.46 3.28 9.22
CA ARG A 127 -11.11 3.50 10.52
C ARG A 127 -12.07 2.35 10.87
N SER A 128 -12.89 1.91 9.92
CA SER A 128 -13.82 0.79 10.10
C SER A 128 -13.14 -0.57 10.33
N LEU A 129 -11.87 -0.69 9.94
CA LEU A 129 -11.02 -1.86 10.18
C LEU A 129 -10.28 -1.82 11.52
N GLY A 130 -10.50 -0.77 12.34
CA GLY A 130 -9.89 -0.61 13.66
C GLY A 130 -8.48 -0.05 13.64
N TRP A 131 -8.05 0.56 12.52
CA TRP A 131 -6.80 1.31 12.50
C TRP A 131 -7.01 2.67 13.18
N LEU A 132 -6.15 2.99 14.15
CA LEU A 132 -6.29 4.18 14.98
C LEU A 132 -5.26 5.25 14.61
N PHE A 133 -4.09 4.83 14.13
CA PHE A 133 -2.98 5.73 13.82
C PHE A 133 -2.59 5.62 12.36
N GLY A 134 -2.07 6.71 11.79
CA GLY A 134 -1.54 6.75 10.43
C GLY A 134 -0.18 7.44 10.37
N ARG A 135 0.60 7.13 9.34
CA ARG A 135 1.81 7.85 8.96
C ARG A 135 1.82 8.00 7.45
N ARG A 136 2.11 9.20 6.96
CA ARG A 136 2.13 9.51 5.53
C ARG A 136 3.55 9.86 5.11
N TYR A 137 3.95 9.39 3.94
CA TYR A 137 5.17 9.77 3.25
C TYR A 137 4.82 10.23 1.84
N LEU A 138 5.50 11.28 1.39
CA LEU A 138 5.53 11.66 -0.01
C LEU A 138 6.81 11.11 -0.65
N LEU A 139 6.66 10.51 -1.83
CA LEU A 139 7.75 9.93 -2.57
C LEU A 139 7.79 10.50 -3.98
N LYS A 140 9.00 10.55 -4.54
CA LYS A 140 9.23 11.03 -5.89
C LYS A 140 10.34 10.24 -6.55
N ASP A 141 10.20 10.00 -7.85
CA ASP A 141 11.27 9.47 -8.67
C ASP A 141 12.51 10.40 -8.64
N LEU A 142 13.71 9.83 -8.54
CA LEU A 142 14.96 10.57 -8.31
C LEU A 142 15.55 11.20 -9.56
N GLY A 143 15.01 10.88 -10.75
CA GLY A 143 15.48 11.45 -12.00
C GLY A 143 15.19 12.95 -12.14
N ASP A 144 15.99 13.62 -12.98
CA ASP A 144 15.80 15.05 -13.32
C ASP A 144 14.43 15.34 -13.96
N ASP A 145 13.88 14.35 -14.70
CA ASP A 145 12.49 14.31 -15.17
C ASP A 145 11.75 13.13 -14.50
N PRO A 146 11.20 13.34 -13.29
CA PRO A 146 10.56 12.29 -12.49
C PRO A 146 9.42 11.63 -13.27
N LYS A 147 9.44 10.31 -13.38
CA LYS A 147 8.41 9.55 -14.10
C LYS A 147 7.18 9.27 -13.27
N TRP A 148 7.31 9.33 -11.95
CA TRP A 148 6.20 9.14 -11.03
C TRP A 148 6.40 9.95 -9.73
N ARG A 149 5.29 10.15 -9.03
CA ARG A 149 5.22 10.58 -7.63
C ARG A 149 4.28 9.66 -6.89
N ALA A 150 4.44 9.53 -5.58
CA ALA A 150 3.55 8.71 -4.79
C ALA A 150 3.28 9.29 -3.41
N ALA A 151 2.17 8.84 -2.85
CA ALA A 151 1.88 8.96 -1.43
C ALA A 151 1.77 7.55 -0.83
N LEU A 152 2.48 7.32 0.27
CA LEU A 152 2.44 6.10 1.06
C LEU A 152 1.79 6.41 2.40
N TRP A 153 0.69 5.73 2.71
CA TRP A 153 0.05 5.74 4.01
C TRP A 153 0.31 4.43 4.71
N ILE A 154 0.72 4.49 5.98
CA ILE A 154 0.90 3.33 6.84
C ILE A 154 -0.04 3.50 8.03
N TYR A 155 -0.89 2.52 8.26
CA TYR A 155 -1.87 2.49 9.34
C TYR A 155 -1.49 1.43 10.36
N GLY A 156 -1.74 1.72 11.64
CA GLY A 156 -1.47 0.82 12.76
C GLY A 156 -2.54 0.94 13.84
N ARG A 157 -2.63 -0.05 14.72
CA ARG A 157 -3.57 -0.02 15.86
C ARG A 157 -3.01 0.77 17.03
N THR A 158 -1.68 0.81 17.12
CA THR A 158 -0.94 1.56 18.14
C THR A 158 0.12 2.44 17.49
N CYS A 159 0.46 3.54 18.16
CA CYS A 159 1.58 4.39 17.74
C CYS A 159 2.92 3.61 17.75
N ALA A 160 3.10 2.71 18.73
CA ALA A 160 4.30 1.90 18.87
C ALA A 160 4.56 1.01 17.64
N GLU A 161 3.52 0.36 17.09
CA GLU A 161 3.62 -0.45 15.87
C GLU A 161 4.11 0.40 14.68
N LEU A 162 3.57 1.61 14.50
CA LEU A 162 3.96 2.51 13.41
C LEU A 162 5.39 3.05 13.55
N LEU A 163 5.86 3.26 14.77
CA LEU A 163 7.20 3.77 15.04
C LEU A 163 8.28 2.70 14.90
N GLN A 164 7.92 1.43 15.11
CA GLN A 164 8.83 0.31 14.93
C GLN A 164 9.00 -0.07 13.47
N LEU A 165 7.95 0.12 12.65
CA LEU A 165 7.99 -0.20 11.22
C LEU A 165 8.93 0.76 10.47
N LYS A 166 9.95 0.20 9.83
CA LYS A 166 10.84 0.93 8.92
C LYS A 166 10.35 0.79 7.48
N LEU A 167 10.64 1.78 6.64
CA LEU A 167 10.29 1.69 5.22
C LEU A 167 11.03 0.55 4.51
N ASP A 168 12.24 0.23 4.95
CA ASP A 168 13.01 -0.92 4.45
C ASP A 168 12.42 -2.28 4.84
N ASP A 169 11.48 -2.32 5.81
CA ASP A 169 10.73 -3.55 6.13
C ASP A 169 9.61 -3.82 5.11
N LEU A 170 9.32 -2.85 4.24
CA LEU A 170 8.36 -3.03 3.16
C LEU A 170 9.03 -3.76 1.98
N SER A 171 8.31 -4.71 1.40
CA SER A 171 8.78 -5.45 0.23
C SER A 171 7.64 -5.82 -0.71
N VAL A 172 7.98 -6.21 -1.94
CA VAL A 172 7.00 -6.58 -2.96
C VAL A 172 6.17 -7.82 -2.57
N GLU A 173 6.73 -8.72 -1.76
CA GLU A 173 6.04 -9.92 -1.25
C GLU A 173 4.91 -9.57 -0.28
N LEU A 174 4.93 -8.38 0.32
CA LEU A 174 3.87 -7.90 1.20
C LEU A 174 2.68 -7.31 0.44
N VAL A 175 2.82 -7.08 -0.88
CA VAL A 175 1.73 -6.54 -1.71
C VAL A 175 0.60 -7.56 -1.80
N ARG A 176 -0.59 -7.13 -1.39
CA ARG A 176 -1.83 -7.94 -1.43
C ARG A 176 -2.66 -7.64 -2.66
N ARG A 177 -2.77 -6.37 -3.00
CA ARG A 177 -3.48 -5.93 -4.20
C ARG A 177 -2.69 -4.84 -4.88
N ALA A 178 -2.73 -4.87 -6.20
CA ALA A 178 -2.25 -3.78 -7.02
C ALA A 178 -3.17 -3.56 -8.22
N LYS A 179 -3.38 -2.31 -8.60
CA LYS A 179 -4.24 -1.93 -9.72
C LYS A 179 -3.67 -0.72 -10.42
N ALA A 180 -3.48 -0.80 -11.74
CA ALA A 180 -3.09 0.35 -12.55
C ALA A 180 -4.24 0.76 -13.48
N ILE A 181 -4.48 2.06 -13.55
CA ILE A 181 -5.44 2.68 -14.46
C ILE A 181 -4.67 3.62 -15.39
N ALA A 182 -4.81 3.42 -16.69
CA ALA A 182 -4.26 4.32 -17.72
C ALA A 182 -5.37 5.16 -18.37
N PRO A 183 -5.10 6.44 -18.72
CA PRO A 183 -6.07 7.30 -19.40
C PRO A 183 -6.53 6.69 -20.73
N GLY A 184 -7.83 6.74 -21.01
CA GLY A 184 -8.41 6.22 -22.25
C GLY A 184 -8.49 4.69 -22.34
N MET A 185 -7.67 3.94 -21.58
CA MET A 185 -7.66 2.48 -21.57
C MET A 185 -8.40 1.86 -20.37
N GLY A 186 -8.53 2.60 -19.27
CA GLY A 186 -9.13 2.08 -18.04
C GLY A 186 -8.16 1.23 -17.23
N GLU A 187 -8.63 0.14 -16.62
CA GLU A 187 -7.81 -0.78 -15.83
C GLU A 187 -6.91 -1.60 -16.76
N VAL A 188 -5.59 -1.36 -16.72
CA VAL A 188 -4.59 -2.03 -17.58
C VAL A 188 -3.77 -3.08 -16.83
N TYR A 189 -3.85 -3.07 -15.51
CA TYR A 189 -3.15 -4.02 -14.65
C TYR A 189 -3.96 -4.30 -13.39
N LYS A 190 -3.97 -5.56 -12.98
CA LYS A 190 -4.62 -6.01 -11.76
C LYS A 190 -3.88 -7.18 -11.14
N PHE A 191 -3.74 -7.11 -9.82
CA PHE A 191 -3.22 -8.17 -8.99
C PHE A 191 -4.03 -8.27 -7.70
N ASP A 192 -4.43 -9.47 -7.32
CA ASP A 192 -4.95 -9.80 -6.00
C ASP A 192 -4.37 -11.15 -5.55
N LEU A 193 -3.52 -11.12 -4.52
CA LEU A 193 -2.83 -12.29 -3.99
C LEU A 193 -3.81 -13.34 -3.44
N ALA A 194 -5.03 -12.96 -3.05
CA ALA A 194 -6.03 -13.89 -2.54
C ALA A 194 -6.77 -14.65 -3.65
N ARG A 195 -6.51 -14.36 -4.93
CA ARG A 195 -7.19 -14.96 -6.08
C ARG A 195 -6.23 -15.79 -6.93
N GLU A 196 -6.59 -17.06 -7.14
CA GLU A 196 -5.79 -18.02 -7.93
C GLU A 196 -6.37 -18.25 -9.35
N ASP A 197 -7.57 -17.73 -9.64
CA ASP A 197 -8.42 -18.07 -10.79
C ASP A 197 -8.14 -17.26 -12.07
N GLY A 198 -6.88 -16.86 -12.29
CA GLY A 198 -6.53 -16.03 -13.45
C GLY A 198 -7.06 -14.60 -13.36
N TYR A 199 -7.44 -14.14 -12.16
CA TYR A 199 -7.86 -12.77 -11.90
C TYR A 199 -6.78 -11.72 -12.15
N ASN A 200 -5.51 -12.12 -12.05
CA ASN A 200 -4.38 -11.23 -12.27
C ASN A 200 -4.22 -10.98 -13.77
N THR A 201 -4.24 -9.70 -14.16
CA THR A 201 -4.18 -9.29 -15.56
C THR A 201 -3.13 -8.21 -15.76
N ASN A 202 -2.55 -8.22 -16.95
CA ASN A 202 -1.64 -7.20 -17.47
C ASN A 202 -1.98 -7.06 -18.95
N GLU A 203 -2.84 -6.10 -19.26
CA GLU A 203 -3.39 -5.90 -20.61
C GLU A 203 -2.35 -5.37 -21.59
N LEU A 204 -1.31 -4.70 -21.08
CA LEU A 204 -0.27 -4.07 -21.91
C LEU A 204 0.81 -5.06 -22.34
N TYR A 205 1.23 -5.95 -21.45
CA TYR A 205 2.36 -6.86 -21.70
C TYR A 205 2.06 -8.34 -21.47
N GLY A 206 0.81 -8.70 -21.17
CA GLY A 206 0.37 -10.07 -20.96
C GLY A 206 1.17 -10.76 -19.85
N ARG A 207 1.87 -11.84 -20.21
CA ARG A 207 2.68 -12.64 -19.26
C ARG A 207 4.14 -12.21 -19.16
N ARG A 208 4.55 -11.11 -19.80
CA ARG A 208 5.93 -10.64 -19.69
C ARG A 208 6.25 -10.26 -18.23
N PRO A 209 7.33 -10.79 -17.62
CA PRO A 209 7.73 -10.42 -16.27
C PRO A 209 7.93 -8.91 -16.11
N LEU A 210 7.50 -8.38 -14.97
CA LEU A 210 7.68 -6.98 -14.60
C LEU A 210 8.69 -6.84 -13.46
N GLU A 211 9.58 -5.85 -13.56
CA GLU A 211 10.68 -5.62 -12.61
C GLU A 211 10.29 -4.75 -11.42
N GLY A 212 11.04 -4.84 -10.33
CA GLY A 212 10.81 -4.02 -9.13
C GLY A 212 9.53 -4.39 -8.37
N TRP A 213 8.77 -3.37 -7.95
CA TRP A 213 7.62 -3.46 -7.05
C TRP A 213 6.32 -3.96 -7.70
N TRP A 214 6.33 -4.34 -8.97
CA TRP A 214 5.20 -5.04 -9.59
C TRP A 214 5.08 -6.46 -9.01
N PRO A 215 4.02 -6.85 -8.31
CA PRO A 215 3.94 -8.15 -7.63
C PRO A 215 3.76 -9.36 -8.58
N TRP A 216 3.28 -9.10 -9.80
CA TRP A 216 3.01 -10.09 -10.82
C TRP A 216 3.07 -9.46 -12.22
N PRO A 217 3.36 -10.21 -13.29
CA PRO A 217 3.99 -11.52 -13.27
C PRO A 217 5.48 -11.41 -12.92
N LYS A 218 5.97 -12.36 -12.11
CA LYS A 218 7.40 -12.58 -11.86
C LYS A 218 7.91 -13.77 -12.67
N GLU A 219 9.21 -13.77 -12.97
CA GLU A 219 9.84 -14.81 -13.79
C GLU A 219 9.61 -16.23 -13.22
N ASN A 220 9.72 -16.38 -11.90
CA ASN A 220 9.48 -17.65 -11.20
C ASN A 220 8.00 -18.08 -11.12
N GLN A 221 7.05 -17.21 -11.49
CA GLN A 221 5.61 -17.51 -11.50
C GLN A 221 5.12 -17.96 -12.88
N LEU A 222 5.93 -17.78 -13.92
CA LEU A 222 5.59 -18.24 -15.26
C LEU A 222 5.81 -19.75 -15.34
N LYS A 223 4.70 -20.50 -15.32
CA LYS A 223 4.75 -21.89 -15.79
C LYS A 223 5.27 -21.87 -17.24
N PRO A 224 6.20 -22.76 -17.63
CA PRO A 224 6.55 -22.94 -19.03
C PRO A 224 5.25 -23.10 -19.81
N LEU A 225 5.08 -22.31 -20.86
CA LEU A 225 4.07 -22.62 -21.84
C LEU A 225 4.45 -24.01 -22.37
N GLU A 226 3.76 -25.05 -21.91
CA GLU A 226 3.77 -26.34 -22.58
C GLU A 226 3.14 -26.10 -23.95
N PHE A 227 3.95 -25.60 -24.87
CA PHE A 227 3.64 -25.57 -26.29
C PHE A 227 3.55 -27.02 -26.70
N ASN A 228 2.34 -27.57 -26.62
CA ASN A 228 2.02 -28.87 -27.16
C ASN A 228 1.98 -28.74 -28.69
N CYS A 229 3.14 -28.49 -29.30
CA CYS A 229 3.34 -28.44 -30.75
C CYS A 229 3.26 -29.83 -31.40
N ALA A 230 2.93 -30.89 -30.64
CA ALA A 230 2.87 -32.26 -31.13
C ALA A 230 1.62 -32.61 -31.94
N ALA A 231 0.66 -31.69 -32.15
CA ALA A 231 -0.62 -32.00 -32.80
C ALA A 231 -0.78 -31.51 -34.25
N ILE A 232 0.28 -31.03 -34.91
CA ILE A 232 0.23 -30.71 -36.35
C ILE A 232 1.40 -31.40 -37.05
N ILE A 233 1.43 -32.73 -37.01
CA ILE A 233 2.04 -33.49 -38.10
C ILE A 233 0.88 -33.86 -39.02
N ASP A 234 0.89 -33.13 -40.12
CA ASP A 234 0.08 -33.27 -41.32
C ASP A 234 0.09 -34.73 -41.83
N ASP A 235 -1.01 -35.45 -41.63
CA ASP A 235 -1.24 -36.81 -42.15
C ASP A 235 -1.74 -36.76 -43.60
N SER A 236 -1.13 -35.91 -44.43
CA SER A 236 -1.42 -35.82 -45.87
C SER A 236 -0.40 -36.59 -46.71
N SER A 237 -0.02 -37.78 -46.23
CA SER A 237 0.74 -38.73 -47.03
C SER A 237 -0.08 -39.99 -47.30
N SER A 238 -0.22 -40.28 -48.60
CA SER A 238 -0.56 -41.57 -49.20
C SER A 238 -2.03 -41.99 -49.27
N ASN A 239 -2.69 -41.59 -50.37
CA ASN A 239 -3.49 -42.52 -51.16
C ASN A 239 -3.45 -42.12 -52.64
N VAL A 240 -2.38 -42.51 -53.33
CA VAL A 240 -2.29 -42.51 -54.80
C VAL A 240 -1.70 -43.84 -55.25
N ALA A 241 -2.57 -44.84 -55.44
CA ALA A 241 -2.44 -46.05 -56.27
C ALA A 241 -3.72 -46.88 -56.01
N ALA A 242 -4.49 -47.45 -56.95
CA ALA A 242 -4.23 -48.02 -58.28
C ALA A 242 -5.51 -47.81 -59.15
N LEU A 243 -5.41 -47.54 -60.46
CA LEU A 243 -5.38 -48.52 -61.57
C LEU A 243 -6.49 -49.58 -61.52
#